data_AF-A0A660UY83-F1
#
_entry.id   AF-A0A660UY83-F1
#
_cell.length_a   1.000
_cell.length_b   1.000
_cell.length_c   1.000
_cell.angle_alpha   90.00
_cell.angle_beta   90.00
_cell.angle_gamma   90.00
#
_symmetry.space_group_name_H-M   'P 1'
#
loop_
_entity.id
_entity.type
_entity.pdbx_description
1 polymer ?
#
loop_
_entity_poly.entity_id
_entity_poly.type
_entity_poly.pdbx_seq_one_letter_code
_entity_poly.pdbx_strand_id
1 'polypeptide(L)'
;QEIISKFLFDGRVYDRKYFAEKMKRSRQQKKIQREKLRQKVIQYRSSGIQTEPANLSGMADLLIAIDGLTKGVKPNIPLPTEDGFDLHRYEIHIQAQIGDFEINLRDIPPLHENKRKDLIWRFIAVIFLAHAGVVDIRQDGLDIKVTRNETYGKGQTVPGDIEETDGFKRPVGRIET
;
A
#
# COMPACT_ATOMS: atom_id res chain seq x y z
N GLN A 1 -28.12 -51.09 40.21
CA GLN A 1 -27.78 -49.69 40.51
C GLN A 1 -27.82 -48.92 39.20
N GLU A 2 -28.76 -48.00 39.04
CA GLU A 2 -28.78 -47.07 37.92
C GLU A 2 -27.78 -45.94 38.16
N ILE A 3 -26.85 -45.75 37.23
CA ILE A 3 -25.87 -44.67 37.29
C ILE A 3 -26.54 -43.42 36.69
N ILE A 4 -26.95 -42.49 37.55
CA ILE A 4 -27.45 -41.17 37.12
C ILE A 4 -26.22 -40.33 36.75
N SER A 5 -26.00 -40.14 35.45
CA SER A 5 -24.95 -39.27 34.93
C SER A 5 -25.17 -37.81 35.37
N LYS A 6 -24.17 -37.23 36.05
CA LYS A 6 -24.16 -35.79 36.44
C LYS A 6 -23.75 -34.85 35.31
N PHE A 7 -23.42 -35.38 34.12
CA PHE A 7 -23.07 -34.56 32.97
C PHE A 7 -24.34 -34.24 32.18
N LEU A 8 -25.00 -33.14 32.55
CA LEU A 8 -25.96 -32.47 31.67
C LEU A 8 -25.17 -31.89 30.48
N PHE A 9 -24.94 -32.72 29.47
CA PHE A 9 -24.37 -32.26 28.21
C PHE A 9 -25.45 -31.48 27.47
N ASP A 10 -25.37 -30.15 27.52
CA ASP A 10 -26.29 -29.28 26.80
C ASP A 10 -26.03 -29.46 25.29
N GLY A 11 -26.93 -30.15 24.59
CA GLY A 11 -26.77 -30.56 23.19
C GLY A 11 -26.57 -29.40 22.20
N ARG A 12 -26.68 -28.14 22.65
CA ARG A 12 -26.40 -26.93 21.88
C ARG A 12 -24.92 -26.66 21.65
N VAL A 13 -24.01 -27.33 22.38
CA VAL A 13 -22.55 -27.15 22.23
C VAL A 13 -22.02 -27.71 20.90
N TYR A 14 -22.83 -28.47 20.15
CA TYR A 14 -22.45 -29.01 18.83
C TYR A 14 -23.37 -28.61 17.68
N ASP A 15 -24.24 -27.61 17.86
CA ASP A 15 -25.06 -27.10 16.75
C ASP A 15 -24.25 -26.13 15.86
N ARG A 16 -23.79 -26.66 14.73
CA ARG A 16 -23.05 -25.91 13.71
C ARG A 16 -23.75 -24.61 13.29
N LYS A 17 -25.08 -24.58 13.20
CA LYS A 17 -25.83 -23.38 12.80
C LYS A 17 -25.78 -22.32 13.90
N TYR A 18 -25.96 -22.73 15.16
CA TYR A 18 -25.85 -21.86 16.32
C TYR A 18 -24.49 -21.15 16.41
N PHE A 19 -23.37 -21.89 16.23
CA PHE A 19 -22.04 -21.27 16.24
C PHE A 19 -21.81 -20.35 15.06
N ALA A 20 -22.27 -20.71 13.86
CA ALA A 20 -22.15 -19.88 12.67
C ALA A 20 -22.88 -18.52 12.87
N GLU A 21 -24.10 -18.54 13.40
CA GLU A 21 -24.86 -17.32 13.70
C GLU A 21 -24.21 -16.49 14.80
N LYS A 22 -23.73 -17.13 15.87
CA LYS A 22 -23.06 -16.43 16.99
C LYS A 22 -21.75 -15.77 16.53
N MET A 23 -20.98 -16.45 15.68
CA MET A 23 -19.76 -15.89 15.08
C MET A 23 -20.06 -14.74 14.12
N LYS A 24 -21.14 -14.83 13.33
CA LYS A 24 -21.60 -13.74 12.46
C LYS A 24 -21.97 -12.49 13.28
N ARG A 25 -22.74 -12.65 14.36
CA ARG A 25 -23.11 -11.56 15.27
C ARG A 25 -21.89 -10.93 15.95
N SER A 26 -20.94 -11.76 16.41
CA SER A 26 -19.68 -11.27 17.01
C SER A 26 -18.86 -10.44 16.02
N ARG A 27 -18.70 -10.91 14.77
CA ARG A 27 -18.02 -10.17 13.70
C ARG A 27 -18.70 -8.82 13.41
N GLN A 28 -20.03 -8.79 13.37
CA GLN A 28 -20.81 -7.56 13.18
C GLN A 28 -20.60 -6.58 14.34
N GLN A 29 -20.65 -7.04 15.59
CA GLN A 29 -20.42 -6.20 16.76
C GLN A 29 -19.00 -5.63 16.78
N LYS A 30 -18.00 -6.43 16.43
CA LYS A 30 -16.60 -5.99 16.33
C LYS A 30 -16.42 -4.95 15.23
N LYS A 31 -17.14 -5.07 14.09
CA LYS A 31 -17.15 -4.05 13.02
C LYS A 31 -17.71 -2.72 13.53
N ILE A 32 -18.88 -2.75 14.19
CA ILE A 32 -19.53 -1.55 14.75
C ILE A 32 -18.64 -0.87 15.80
N GLN A 33 -18.03 -1.63 16.72
CA GLN A 33 -17.14 -1.06 17.73
C GLN A 33 -15.90 -0.40 17.10
N ARG A 34 -15.36 -1.00 16.03
CA ARG A 34 -14.21 -0.46 15.31
C ARG A 34 -14.56 0.81 14.55
N GLU A 35 -15.73 0.90 13.93
CA GLU A 35 -16.21 2.13 13.28
C GLU A 35 -16.38 3.27 14.31
N LYS A 36 -16.94 2.96 15.49
CA LYS A 36 -17.04 3.94 16.59
C LYS A 36 -15.67 4.41 17.07
N LEU A 37 -14.68 3.52 17.17
CA LEU A 37 -13.31 3.90 17.48
C LEU A 37 -12.68 4.74 16.37
N ARG A 38 -12.89 4.40 15.09
CA ARG A 38 -12.42 5.18 13.94
C ARG A 38 -12.98 6.60 13.97
N GLN A 39 -14.28 6.76 14.24
CA GLN A 39 -14.91 8.07 14.38
C GLN A 39 -14.32 8.88 15.53
N LYS A 40 -14.09 8.25 16.69
CA LYS A 40 -13.44 8.93 17.83
C LYS A 40 -12.01 9.36 17.51
N VAL A 41 -11.21 8.51 16.87
CA VAL A 41 -9.82 8.86 16.48
C VAL A 41 -9.80 10.02 15.48
N ILE A 42 -10.74 10.07 14.53
CA ILE A 42 -10.85 11.20 13.59
C ILE A 42 -11.12 12.51 14.33
N GLN A 43 -11.94 12.48 15.38
CA GLN A 43 -12.24 13.68 16.19
C GLN A 43 -11.05 14.20 17.00
N TYR A 44 -10.06 13.34 17.32
CA TYR A 44 -8.88 13.72 18.11
C TYR A 44 -7.62 13.98 17.29
N ARG A 45 -7.67 13.89 15.96
CA ARG A 45 -6.51 14.28 15.14
C ARG A 45 -6.39 15.81 15.14
N SER A 46 -5.32 16.32 15.74
CA SER A 46 -4.87 17.69 15.49
C SER A 46 -4.65 17.87 13.99
N SER A 47 -5.05 19.02 13.47
CA SER A 47 -4.77 19.41 12.08
C SER A 47 -3.29 19.25 11.79
N GLY A 48 -2.95 18.62 10.66
CA GLY A 48 -1.56 18.41 10.26
C GLY A 48 -0.78 19.71 10.34
N ILE A 49 0.33 19.69 11.07
CA ILE A 49 1.31 20.77 11.05
C ILE A 49 1.80 20.83 9.61
N GLN A 50 1.46 21.89 8.88
CA GLN A 50 2.08 22.16 7.60
C GLN A 50 3.56 22.46 7.89
N THR A 51 4.41 21.48 7.65
CA THR A 51 5.85 21.69 7.66
C THR A 51 6.22 22.34 6.35
N GLU A 52 6.65 23.59 6.41
CA GLU A 52 7.28 24.29 5.30
C GLU A 52 8.39 23.42 4.69
N PRO A 53 8.49 23.32 3.36
CA PRO A 53 9.53 22.53 2.72
C PRO A 53 10.90 23.05 3.18
N ALA A 54 11.68 22.18 3.82
CA ALA A 54 13.04 22.53 4.24
C ALA A 54 13.83 22.96 3.00
N ASN A 55 14.28 24.21 2.97
CA ASN A 55 15.03 24.75 1.85
C ASN A 55 16.47 24.23 1.88
N LEU A 56 16.68 23.08 1.24
CA LEU A 56 17.98 22.42 1.13
C LEU A 56 19.01 23.26 0.36
N SER A 57 18.59 24.23 -0.46
CA SER A 57 19.52 25.12 -1.18
C SER A 57 20.26 26.09 -0.24
N GLY A 58 19.69 26.39 0.93
CA GLY A 58 20.32 27.21 1.96
C GLY A 58 21.29 26.45 2.87
N MET A 59 21.39 25.12 2.72
CA MET A 59 22.17 24.24 3.60
C MET A 59 23.30 23.54 2.82
N ALA A 60 24.11 24.34 2.12
CA ALA A 60 25.21 23.85 1.27
C ALA A 60 26.17 22.90 2.02
N ASP A 61 26.45 23.18 3.30
CA ASP A 61 27.31 22.34 4.15
C ASP A 61 26.76 20.93 4.37
N LEU A 62 25.43 20.78 4.39
CA LEU A 62 24.77 19.49 4.58
C LEU A 62 24.86 18.65 3.31
N LEU A 63 24.71 19.27 2.13
CA LEU A 63 24.94 18.60 0.85
C LEU A 63 26.39 18.14 0.70
N ILE A 64 27.36 18.98 1.10
CA ILE A 64 28.78 18.62 1.09
C ILE A 64 29.06 17.46 2.05
N ALA A 65 28.44 17.43 3.23
CA ALA A 65 28.59 16.34 4.19
C ALA A 65 28.01 15.01 3.66
N ILE A 66 26.85 15.05 2.99
CA ILE A 66 26.25 13.87 2.35
C ILE A 66 27.12 13.38 1.18
N ASP A 67 27.59 14.28 0.33
CA ASP A 67 28.53 13.93 -0.75
C ASP A 67 29.84 13.37 -0.21
N GLY A 68 30.31 13.85 0.95
CA GLY A 68 31.46 13.29 1.65
C GLY A 68 31.25 11.85 2.13
N LEU A 69 30.02 11.48 2.50
CA LEU A 69 29.65 10.13 2.93
C LEU A 69 29.49 9.15 1.75
N THR A 70 29.20 9.64 0.55
CA THR A 70 28.99 8.81 -0.66
C THR A 70 30.26 8.66 -1.51
N LYS A 71 31.23 9.58 -1.37
CA LYS A 71 32.56 9.51 -2.01
C LYS A 71 33.36 8.32 -1.48
N GLY A 72 33.29 7.20 -2.20
CA GLY A 72 34.04 5.97 -1.89
C GLY A 72 33.17 4.72 -1.97
N VAL A 73 31.84 4.88 -1.94
CA VAL A 73 30.90 3.81 -2.25
C VAL A 73 30.83 3.70 -3.77
N LYS A 74 31.82 3.05 -4.38
CA LYS A 74 31.61 2.49 -5.72
C LYS A 74 30.48 1.47 -5.56
N PRO A 75 29.36 1.58 -6.29
CA PRO A 75 28.39 0.50 -6.35
C PRO A 75 28.99 -0.63 -7.19
N ASN A 76 30.06 -1.25 -6.70
CA ASN A 76 30.73 -2.38 -7.34
C ASN A 76 30.25 -3.69 -6.73
N ILE A 77 28.94 -3.77 -6.50
CA ILE A 77 28.25 -5.04 -6.52
C ILE A 77 27.73 -5.11 -7.96
N PRO A 78 28.26 -6.01 -8.80
CA PRO A 78 27.59 -6.35 -10.05
C PRO A 78 26.25 -6.95 -9.63
N LEU A 79 25.20 -6.13 -9.58
CA LEU A 79 23.84 -6.62 -9.52
C LEU A 79 23.64 -7.36 -10.83
N PRO A 80 23.43 -8.69 -10.82
CA PRO A 80 23.20 -9.43 -12.04
C PRO A 80 22.02 -8.79 -12.76
N THR A 81 22.29 -8.19 -13.92
CA THR A 81 21.31 -7.44 -14.73
C THR A 81 20.55 -8.37 -15.67
N GLU A 82 20.19 -9.54 -15.14
CA GLU A 82 19.30 -10.49 -15.79
C GLU A 82 18.19 -10.70 -14.77
N ASP A 83 17.04 -10.03 -14.99
CA ASP A 83 15.84 -10.09 -14.15
C ASP A 83 15.89 -9.26 -12.83
N GLY A 84 15.99 -7.93 -12.98
CA GLY A 84 15.96 -6.96 -11.88
C GLY A 84 14.55 -6.67 -11.34
N PHE A 85 14.46 -6.25 -10.08
CA PHE A 85 13.20 -5.83 -9.46
C PHE A 85 12.81 -4.42 -9.92
N ASP A 86 11.77 -4.30 -10.74
CA ASP A 86 11.14 -3.03 -11.09
C ASP A 86 9.96 -2.74 -10.17
N LEU A 87 10.20 -1.94 -9.12
CA LEU A 87 9.17 -1.59 -8.14
C LEU A 87 7.95 -0.95 -8.80
N HIS A 88 8.15 -0.03 -9.74
CA HIS A 88 7.07 0.74 -10.35
C HIS A 88 6.14 -0.16 -11.18
N ARG A 89 6.71 -1.12 -11.92
CA ARG A 89 5.94 -2.13 -12.65
C ARG A 89 5.07 -2.98 -11.71
N TYR A 90 5.61 -3.37 -10.56
CA TYR A 90 4.84 -4.11 -9.56
C TYR A 90 3.75 -3.26 -8.90
N GLU A 91 4.00 -1.98 -8.64
CA GLU A 91 3.01 -1.06 -8.08
C GLU A 91 1.81 -0.89 -9.01
N ILE A 92 2.03 -0.59 -10.29
CA ILE A 92 0.96 -0.44 -11.30
C ILE A 92 0.13 -1.72 -11.38
N HIS A 93 0.81 -2.88 -11.46
CA HIS A 93 0.14 -4.17 -11.56
C HIS A 93 -0.75 -4.46 -10.36
N ILE A 94 -0.25 -4.16 -9.15
CA ILE A 94 -0.99 -4.39 -7.91
C ILE A 94 -2.18 -3.42 -7.81
N GLN A 95 -1.99 -2.15 -8.17
CA GLN A 95 -3.09 -1.17 -8.20
C GLN A 95 -4.18 -1.53 -9.21
N ALA A 96 -3.82 -2.11 -10.36
CA ALA A 96 -4.79 -2.57 -11.37
C ALA A 96 -5.68 -3.71 -10.88
N GLN A 97 -5.19 -4.51 -9.92
CA GLN A 97 -5.90 -5.66 -9.37
C GLN A 97 -6.68 -5.34 -8.09
N ILE A 98 -6.30 -4.30 -7.36
CA ILE A 98 -6.94 -3.93 -6.10
C ILE A 98 -8.13 -2.98 -6.35
N GLY A 99 -9.33 -3.50 -6.06
CA GLY A 99 -10.58 -2.73 -6.01
C GLY A 99 -11.04 -2.41 -4.58
N ASP A 100 -12.36 -2.29 -4.40
CA ASP A 100 -12.98 -1.97 -3.10
C ASP A 100 -13.05 -3.18 -2.15
N PHE A 101 -12.66 -4.36 -2.62
CA PHE A 101 -12.72 -5.61 -1.88
C PHE A 101 -11.33 -6.08 -1.45
N GLU A 102 -11.30 -6.86 -0.36
CA GLU A 102 -10.09 -7.43 0.20
C GLU A 102 -9.62 -8.63 -0.64
N ILE A 103 -8.38 -8.56 -1.14
CA ILE A 103 -7.76 -9.59 -1.98
C ILE A 103 -6.52 -10.15 -1.26
N ASN A 104 -6.30 -11.47 -1.33
CA ASN A 104 -5.06 -12.06 -0.81
C ASN A 104 -3.90 -11.75 -1.76
N LEU A 105 -2.74 -11.41 -1.23
CA LEU A 105 -1.52 -11.14 -2.00
C LEU A 105 -1.16 -12.29 -2.96
N ARG A 106 -1.43 -13.54 -2.54
CA ARG A 106 -1.18 -14.74 -3.35
C ARG A 106 -2.11 -14.86 -4.55
N ASP A 107 -3.31 -14.27 -4.48
CA ASP A 107 -4.34 -14.33 -5.52
C ASP A 107 -4.10 -13.28 -6.61
N ILE A 108 -3.25 -12.28 -6.35
CA ILE A 108 -2.79 -11.34 -7.38
C ILE A 108 -2.03 -12.14 -8.47
N PRO A 109 -2.32 -11.95 -9.76
CA PRO A 109 -1.62 -12.66 -10.83
C PRO A 109 -0.09 -12.42 -10.75
N PRO A 110 0.76 -13.44 -10.98
CA PRO A 110 2.20 -13.23 -11.03
C PRO A 110 2.61 -12.47 -12.29
N LEU A 111 3.66 -11.64 -12.19
CA LEU A 111 4.27 -10.94 -13.32
C LEU A 111 5.55 -11.60 -13.82
N HIS A 112 6.14 -12.47 -13.01
CA HIS A 112 7.41 -13.11 -13.28
C HIS A 112 7.33 -14.65 -13.14
N GLU A 113 8.09 -15.37 -13.97
CA GLU A 113 8.04 -16.84 -14.05
C GLU A 113 8.41 -17.52 -12.73
N ASN A 114 9.42 -17.00 -12.05
CA ASN A 114 9.80 -17.48 -10.73
C ASN A 114 8.79 -16.99 -9.68
N LYS A 115 7.82 -17.85 -9.35
CA LYS A 115 6.73 -17.57 -8.41
C LYS A 115 7.20 -17.10 -7.03
N ARG A 116 8.31 -17.63 -6.51
CA ARG A 116 8.82 -17.24 -5.18
C ARG A 116 9.41 -15.84 -5.23
N LYS A 117 10.21 -15.55 -6.25
CA LYS A 117 10.81 -14.23 -6.47
C LYS A 117 9.73 -13.19 -6.71
N ASP A 118 8.77 -13.51 -7.57
CA ASP A 118 7.60 -12.69 -7.89
C ASP A 118 6.76 -12.36 -6.65
N LEU A 119 6.52 -13.33 -5.78
CA LEU A 119 5.77 -13.10 -4.54
C LEU A 119 6.51 -12.16 -3.59
N ILE A 120 7.84 -12.29 -3.48
CA ILE A 120 8.67 -11.38 -2.69
C ILE A 120 8.58 -9.97 -3.26
N TRP A 121 8.66 -9.82 -4.57
CA TRP A 121 8.56 -8.54 -5.26
C TRP A 121 7.19 -7.88 -5.12
N ARG A 122 6.10 -8.65 -5.25
CA ARG A 122 4.74 -8.18 -4.93
C ARG A 122 4.60 -7.75 -3.48
N PHE A 123 5.18 -8.52 -2.56
CA PHE A 123 5.16 -8.18 -1.13
C PHE A 123 5.87 -6.85 -0.85
N ILE A 124 7.06 -6.66 -1.42
CA ILE A 124 7.81 -5.40 -1.32
C ILE A 124 6.98 -4.24 -1.87
N ALA A 125 6.42 -4.37 -3.07
CA ALA A 125 5.60 -3.32 -3.68
C ALA A 125 4.36 -2.98 -2.85
N VAL A 126 3.68 -3.96 -2.26
CA VAL A 126 2.55 -3.72 -1.34
C VAL A 126 2.96 -2.92 -0.11
N ILE A 127 4.15 -3.16 0.45
CA ILE A 127 4.68 -2.37 1.58
C ILE A 127 4.82 -0.90 1.17
N PHE A 128 5.45 -0.63 0.02
CA PHE A 128 5.61 0.75 -0.48
C PHE A 128 4.26 1.43 -0.73
N LEU A 129 3.31 0.73 -1.36
CA LEU A 129 1.96 1.24 -1.58
C LEU A 129 1.22 1.54 -0.27
N ALA A 130 1.47 0.77 0.79
CA ALA A 130 0.87 1.01 2.09
C ALA A 130 1.49 2.20 2.81
N HIS A 131 2.81 2.37 2.71
CA HIS A 131 3.49 3.57 3.19
C HIS A 131 3.04 4.84 2.46
N ALA A 132 2.77 4.74 1.15
CA ALA A 132 2.18 5.82 0.35
C ALA A 132 0.69 6.06 0.65
N GLY A 133 0.06 5.23 1.49
CA GLY A 133 -1.36 5.34 1.82
C GLY A 133 -2.31 4.98 0.68
N VAL A 134 -1.82 4.30 -0.37
CA VAL A 134 -2.63 3.84 -1.52
C VAL A 134 -3.41 2.58 -1.17
N VAL A 135 -2.81 1.69 -0.38
CA VAL A 135 -3.42 0.43 0.05
C VAL A 135 -3.34 0.26 1.56
N ASP A 136 -4.26 -0.50 2.12
CA ASP A 136 -4.20 -1.00 3.49
C ASP A 136 -3.80 -2.47 3.47
N ILE A 137 -2.90 -2.86 4.38
CA ILE A 137 -2.44 -4.24 4.55
C ILE A 137 -3.02 -4.82 5.83
N ARG A 138 -3.54 -6.05 5.76
CA ARG A 138 -3.98 -6.83 6.92
C ARG A 138 -3.39 -8.22 6.87
N GLN A 139 -2.87 -8.69 7.99
CA GLN A 139 -2.36 -10.04 8.11
C GLN A 139 -3.25 -10.88 9.03
N ASP A 140 -3.80 -11.97 8.49
CA ASP A 140 -4.56 -12.97 9.23
C ASP A 140 -3.75 -14.29 9.20
N GLY A 141 -2.87 -14.47 10.18
CA GLY A 141 -1.96 -15.62 10.21
C GLY A 141 -0.93 -15.60 9.08
N LEU A 142 -1.01 -16.56 8.16
CA LEU A 142 -0.14 -16.67 6.98
C LEU A 142 -0.70 -15.96 5.74
N ASP A 143 -1.88 -15.37 5.84
CA ASP A 143 -2.54 -14.66 4.75
C ASP A 143 -2.34 -13.16 4.87
N ILE A 144 -1.80 -12.59 3.79
CA ILE A 144 -1.62 -11.14 3.63
C ILE A 144 -2.73 -10.67 2.72
N LYS A 145 -3.55 -9.77 3.22
CA LYS A 145 -4.69 -9.21 2.53
C LYS A 145 -4.44 -7.74 2.24
N VAL A 146 -4.83 -7.32 1.04
CA VAL A 146 -4.60 -5.98 0.52
C VAL A 146 -5.94 -5.40 0.07
N THR A 147 -6.21 -4.17 0.49
CA THR A 147 -7.41 -3.41 0.12
C THR A 147 -7.02 -2.02 -0.34
N ARG A 148 -7.75 -1.43 -1.29
CA ARG A 148 -7.56 -0.02 -1.64
C ARG A 148 -7.87 0.84 -0.42
N ASN A 149 -7.02 1.81 -0.13
CA ASN A 149 -7.31 2.77 0.93
C ASN A 149 -8.30 3.83 0.39
N GLU A 150 -9.45 3.96 1.05
CA GLU A 150 -10.53 4.88 0.67
C GLU A 150 -10.08 6.36 0.64
N THR A 151 -9.03 6.72 1.38
CA THR A 151 -8.51 8.10 1.39
C THR A 151 -7.79 8.48 0.10
N TYR A 152 -7.34 7.51 -0.70
CA TYR A 152 -6.67 7.75 -1.98
C TYR A 152 -7.66 8.27 -3.06
N GLY A 153 -8.96 8.01 -2.92
CA GLY A 153 -9.98 8.48 -3.86
C GLY A 153 -10.48 9.92 -3.64
N LYS A 154 -10.02 10.61 -2.58
CA LYS A 154 -10.51 11.96 -2.22
C LYS A 154 -9.42 13.02 -2.00
N GLY A 155 -8.18 12.77 -2.42
CA GLY A 155 -7.13 13.78 -2.28
C GLY A 155 -5.94 13.53 -3.17
N GLN A 156 -5.62 14.55 -3.96
CA GLN A 156 -4.42 14.74 -4.78
C GLN A 156 -4.39 13.99 -6.13
N THR A 157 -5.36 14.31 -6.98
CA THR A 157 -4.99 14.61 -8.37
C THR A 157 -4.18 15.90 -8.32
N VAL A 158 -2.86 15.81 -8.39
CA VAL A 158 -2.06 16.96 -8.84
C VAL A 158 -2.42 17.10 -10.33
N PRO A 159 -3.06 18.18 -10.77
CA PRO A 159 -3.16 18.45 -12.20
C PRO A 159 -1.75 18.80 -12.64
N GLY A 160 -1.05 17.82 -13.22
CA GLY A 160 0.09 18.11 -14.07
C GLY A 160 -0.49 18.69 -15.35
N ASP A 161 -0.73 20.00 -15.34
CA ASP A 161 -0.96 20.77 -16.55
C ASP A 161 0.18 20.45 -17.51
N ILE A 162 -0.18 19.81 -18.62
CA ILE A 162 0.71 19.63 -19.76
C ILE A 162 0.81 21.04 -20.35
N GLU A 163 1.86 21.78 -19.98
CA GLU A 163 2.26 22.95 -20.75
C GLU A 163 2.74 22.46 -22.13
N GLU A 164 1.79 22.50 -23.06
CA GLU A 164 2.00 22.66 -24.49
C GLU A 164 3.03 23.77 -24.71
N THR A 165 4.27 23.40 -25.01
CA THR A 165 5.24 24.34 -25.55
C THR A 165 4.95 24.50 -27.05
N ASP A 166 4.09 25.48 -27.33
CA ASP A 166 3.83 26.02 -28.66
C ASP A 166 5.09 26.72 -29.19
N GLY A 167 5.96 25.94 -29.85
CA GLY A 167 7.15 26.42 -30.54
C GLY A 167 6.84 26.88 -31.96
N PHE A 168 6.17 28.02 -32.11
CA PHE A 168 6.05 28.76 -33.38
C PHE A 168 7.45 29.05 -33.97
N LYS A 169 7.86 28.33 -35.02
CA LYS A 169 8.90 28.78 -35.96
C LYS A 169 8.23 29.47 -37.15
N ARG A 170 8.24 30.82 -37.14
CA ARG A 170 7.93 31.66 -38.30
C ARG A 170 9.13 31.75 -39.26
N PRO A 171 8.90 32.13 -40.54
CA PRO A 171 9.66 31.62 -41.67
C PRO A 171 10.86 32.47 -42.10
N VAL A 172 11.67 31.81 -42.92
CA VAL A 172 12.80 32.28 -43.74
C VAL A 172 12.49 33.60 -44.45
N GLY A 173 13.33 34.62 -44.19
CA GLY A 173 13.38 35.88 -44.92
C GLY A 173 14.78 36.12 -45.46
N ARG A 174 14.98 35.70 -46.71
CA ARG A 174 16.11 36.00 -47.61
C ARG A 174 16.03 37.46 -48.04
N ILE A 175 17.13 38.23 -47.94
CA ILE A 175 17.38 39.35 -48.86
C ILE A 175 18.86 39.29 -49.26
N GLU A 176 19.05 39.24 -50.57
CA GLU A 176 20.30 39.27 -51.30
C GLU A 176 20.77 40.72 -51.48
N THR A 177 22.10 40.86 -51.57
CA THR A 177 22.91 41.96 -52.15
C THR A 177 22.75 43.37 -51.62
#